data_AF-A0A7Y2P382-F1
#
_entry.id   AF-A0A7Y2P382-F1
#
_cell.length_a   1.000
_cell.length_b   1.000
_cell.length_c   1.000
_cell.angle_alpha   90.00
_cell.angle_beta   90.00
_cell.angle_gamma   90.00
#
_symmetry.space_group_name_H-M   'P 1'
#
loop_
_entity.id
_entity.type
_entity.pdbx_description
1 polymer ?
#
loop_
_entity_poly.entity_id
_entity_poly.type
_entity_poly.pdbx_seq_one_letter_code
_entity_poly.pdbx_strand_id
1 'polypeptide(L)'
;VTSLLRLNVDKLITIGGDDTAFSALKVNEMAAGRIRVVHVPKTIDNDLDLPHGIPTFGFQTARHIGVEVVKNLMVDAQTTSRWYFVVSMGRKAGHLALGIGKATGATLTLIPEEFPDHNLGLKHIVDVLVGAIIKRLSYGRSDGVALLAEGLVERLSEEDLELLVDVERDAHDNIRIAEVNFGEILKMKVQERLKEFGIKTTIVAKNIGYELRCADPIPFDMEYTRDLGFSASQFILNGGSGAMVSIQNGYFVPLYFKDILDPATNRTRVRMVDPSSEVFYIARRYMLRLNNTDFDDPHELAKLAATTGISIDEFKNTFGYLIENDMLYYHIQKGNIKLASTETRTGDIPLPGSVIDNLGDATPK
;
A
#
# COMPACT_ATOMS: atom_id res chain seq x y z
N VAL A 1 -10.20 -31.27 -3.00
CA VAL A 1 -11.50 -31.83 -2.53
C VAL A 1 -11.39 -33.32 -2.22
N THR A 2 -11.05 -34.19 -3.18
CA THR A 2 -10.96 -35.65 -2.94
C THR A 2 -10.09 -36.03 -1.74
N SER A 3 -8.93 -35.40 -1.58
CA SER A 3 -8.03 -35.64 -0.43
C SER A 3 -8.69 -35.27 0.90
N LEU A 4 -9.41 -34.16 0.96
CA LEU A 4 -10.11 -33.70 2.18
C LEU A 4 -11.25 -34.67 2.55
N LEU A 5 -12.03 -35.12 1.56
CA LEU A 5 -13.09 -36.09 1.79
C LEU A 5 -12.55 -37.45 2.27
N ARG A 6 -11.40 -37.90 1.76
CA ARG A 6 -10.73 -39.13 2.24
C ARG A 6 -10.27 -39.03 3.70
N LEU A 7 -9.99 -37.82 4.17
CA LEU A 7 -9.63 -37.53 5.56
C LEU A 7 -10.86 -37.24 6.44
N ASN A 8 -12.08 -37.43 5.93
CA ASN A 8 -13.35 -37.09 6.60
C ASN A 8 -13.43 -35.61 7.04
N VAL A 9 -12.81 -34.71 6.29
CA VAL A 9 -12.90 -33.27 6.52
C VAL A 9 -14.19 -32.73 5.89
N ASP A 10 -15.09 -32.20 6.72
CA ASP A 10 -16.35 -31.57 6.29
C ASP A 10 -16.37 -30.05 6.49
N LYS A 11 -15.33 -29.49 7.12
CA LYS A 11 -15.15 -28.06 7.41
C LYS A 11 -13.69 -27.67 7.18
N LEU A 12 -13.46 -26.62 6.41
CA LEU A 12 -12.14 -26.11 6.05
C LEU A 12 -12.06 -24.61 6.33
N ILE A 13 -11.15 -24.22 7.22
CA ILE A 13 -10.75 -22.83 7.41
C ILE A 13 -9.44 -22.63 6.64
N THR A 14 -9.42 -21.71 5.69
CA THR A 14 -8.21 -21.33 4.95
C THR A 14 -7.69 -19.99 5.45
N ILE A 15 -6.37 -19.81 5.45
CA ILE A 15 -5.71 -18.60 5.93
C ILE A 15 -4.73 -18.16 4.85
N GLY A 16 -4.91 -17.00 4.25
CA GLY A 16 -4.05 -16.58 3.14
C GLY A 16 -4.46 -15.27 2.49
N GLY A 17 -3.72 -14.91 1.43
CA GLY A 17 -4.01 -13.75 0.58
C GLY A 17 -4.91 -14.13 -0.60
N ASP A 18 -4.86 -13.32 -1.65
CA ASP A 18 -5.69 -13.40 -2.86
C ASP A 18 -5.74 -14.81 -3.48
N ASP A 19 -4.59 -15.43 -3.74
CA ASP A 19 -4.52 -16.78 -4.33
C ASP A 19 -5.14 -17.86 -3.44
N THR A 20 -5.03 -17.71 -2.12
CA THR A 20 -5.63 -18.64 -1.17
C THR A 20 -7.15 -18.43 -1.07
N ALA A 21 -7.61 -17.18 -1.13
CA ALA A 21 -9.03 -16.85 -1.19
C ALA A 21 -9.67 -17.45 -2.45
N PHE A 22 -9.01 -17.31 -3.60
CA PHE A 22 -9.45 -17.92 -4.86
C PHE A 22 -9.47 -19.46 -4.77
N SER A 23 -8.43 -20.07 -4.20
CA SER A 23 -8.40 -21.52 -3.97
C SER A 23 -9.53 -21.97 -3.05
N ALA A 24 -9.84 -21.21 -2.00
CA ALA A 24 -10.92 -21.49 -1.07
C ALA A 24 -12.29 -21.44 -1.76
N LEU A 25 -12.51 -20.45 -2.64
CA LEU A 25 -13.68 -20.37 -3.50
C LEU A 25 -13.81 -21.62 -4.39
N LYS A 26 -12.74 -22.01 -5.10
CA LYS A 26 -12.77 -23.19 -5.97
C LYS A 26 -13.03 -24.49 -5.22
N VAL A 27 -12.47 -24.63 -4.01
CA VAL A 27 -12.79 -25.76 -3.14
C VAL A 27 -14.25 -25.74 -2.70
N ASN A 28 -14.79 -24.58 -2.33
CA ASN A 28 -16.20 -24.43 -1.94
C ASN A 28 -17.16 -24.81 -3.08
N GLU A 29 -16.91 -24.31 -4.30
CA GLU A 29 -17.68 -24.63 -5.51
C GLU A 29 -17.64 -26.14 -5.82
N MET A 30 -16.44 -26.73 -5.91
CA MET A 30 -16.27 -28.14 -6.24
C MET A 30 -16.78 -29.09 -5.14
N ALA A 31 -16.72 -28.67 -3.88
CA ALA A 31 -17.23 -29.46 -2.76
C ALA A 31 -18.75 -29.59 -2.80
N ALA A 32 -19.48 -28.66 -3.43
CA ALA A 32 -20.93 -28.71 -3.57
C ALA A 32 -21.65 -29.00 -2.23
N GLY A 33 -21.23 -28.32 -1.17
CA GLY A 33 -21.78 -28.48 0.19
C GLY A 33 -21.24 -29.65 1.01
N ARG A 34 -20.42 -30.54 0.43
CA ARG A 34 -19.77 -31.66 1.17
C ARG A 34 -18.68 -31.18 2.11
N ILE A 35 -18.10 -30.02 1.84
CA ILE A 35 -17.10 -29.35 2.68
C ILE A 35 -17.54 -27.90 2.79
N ARG A 36 -17.73 -27.42 4.02
CA ARG A 36 -17.92 -25.99 4.28
C ARG A 36 -16.57 -25.30 4.27
N VAL A 37 -16.48 -24.13 3.65
CA VAL A 37 -15.21 -23.40 3.52
C VAL A 37 -15.37 -21.98 4.03
N VAL A 38 -14.45 -21.55 4.87
CA VAL A 38 -14.35 -20.17 5.38
C VAL A 38 -12.91 -19.69 5.20
N HIS A 39 -12.74 -18.43 4.80
CA HIS A 39 -11.42 -17.85 4.55
C HIS A 39 -11.11 -16.72 5.54
N VAL A 40 -9.91 -16.73 6.12
CA VAL A 40 -9.40 -15.70 7.02
C VAL A 40 -8.36 -14.84 6.27
N PRO A 41 -8.57 -13.52 6.16
CA PRO A 41 -7.83 -12.64 5.25
C PRO A 41 -6.41 -12.29 5.76
N LYS A 42 -5.40 -13.02 5.29
CA LYS A 42 -3.99 -12.85 5.66
C LYS A 42 -3.17 -12.21 4.55
N THR A 43 -2.79 -10.95 4.72
CA THR A 43 -1.75 -10.29 3.90
C THR A 43 -1.19 -9.10 4.67
N ILE A 44 0.12 -8.85 4.54
CA ILE A 44 0.75 -7.64 5.08
C ILE A 44 0.59 -6.44 4.13
N ASP A 45 0.19 -6.69 2.88
CA ASP A 45 0.04 -5.66 1.85
C ASP A 45 -1.32 -4.96 1.93
N ASN A 46 -2.22 -5.47 2.76
CA ASN A 46 -3.54 -4.90 3.02
C ASN A 46 -4.45 -4.78 1.79
N ASP A 47 -4.26 -5.69 0.84
CA ASP A 47 -4.74 -5.61 -0.54
C ASP A 47 -5.88 -6.61 -0.87
N LEU A 48 -6.41 -7.33 0.11
CA LEU A 48 -7.66 -8.08 -0.05
C LEU A 48 -8.88 -7.14 -0.08
N ASP A 49 -9.93 -7.54 -0.83
CA ASP A 49 -11.21 -6.81 -0.97
C ASP A 49 -12.04 -6.78 0.35
N LEU A 50 -11.48 -6.16 1.38
CA LEU A 50 -12.15 -5.81 2.63
C LEU A 50 -12.62 -4.36 2.57
N PRO A 51 -13.74 -4.01 3.23
CA PRO A 51 -14.18 -2.62 3.33
C PRO A 51 -13.07 -1.67 3.79
N HIS A 52 -13.11 -0.43 3.30
CA HIS A 52 -12.16 0.59 3.72
C HIS A 52 -12.18 0.76 5.25
N GLY A 53 -11.00 0.95 5.83
CA GLY A 53 -10.83 1.04 7.28
C GLY A 53 -10.67 -0.31 8.00
N ILE A 54 -10.94 -1.43 7.32
CA ILE A 54 -10.77 -2.78 7.90
C ILE A 54 -9.46 -3.39 7.40
N PRO A 55 -8.43 -3.54 8.25
CA PRO A 55 -7.16 -4.10 7.80
C PRO A 55 -7.23 -5.62 7.64
N THR A 56 -6.38 -6.17 6.80
CA THR A 56 -6.03 -7.59 6.84
C THR A 56 -5.08 -7.83 8.01
N PHE A 57 -5.12 -9.02 8.61
CA PHE A 57 -4.27 -9.25 9.78
C PHE A 57 -2.80 -9.39 9.38
N GLY A 58 -1.92 -8.89 10.26
CA GLY A 58 -0.47 -8.79 10.05
C GLY A 58 -0.03 -7.45 9.45
N PHE A 59 -0.93 -6.69 8.81
CA PHE A 59 -0.62 -5.37 8.26
C PHE A 59 -0.19 -4.38 9.35
N GLN A 60 -0.89 -4.32 10.49
CA GLN A 60 -0.57 -3.35 11.53
C GLN A 60 0.76 -3.68 12.23
N THR A 61 1.07 -4.96 12.43
CA THR A 61 2.39 -5.41 12.91
C THR A 61 3.49 -5.05 11.91
N ALA A 62 3.34 -5.40 10.64
CA ALA A 62 4.33 -5.08 9.61
C ALA A 62 4.57 -3.58 9.50
N ARG A 63 3.49 -2.78 9.54
CA ARG A 63 3.56 -1.31 9.58
C ARG A 63 4.27 -0.82 10.84
N HIS A 64 3.97 -1.36 12.01
CA HIS A 64 4.59 -0.95 13.27
C HIS A 64 6.12 -1.14 13.24
N ILE A 65 6.58 -2.34 12.88
CA ILE A 65 8.01 -2.64 12.75
C ILE A 65 8.66 -1.79 11.65
N GLY A 66 7.97 -1.61 10.51
CA GLY A 66 8.45 -0.78 9.42
C GLY A 66 8.65 0.68 9.83
N VAL A 67 7.77 1.21 10.69
CA VAL A 67 7.91 2.55 11.28
C VAL A 67 9.15 2.66 12.16
N GLU A 68 9.45 1.65 12.98
CA GLU A 68 10.65 1.64 13.82
C GLU A 68 11.92 1.65 12.97
N VAL A 69 11.97 0.77 11.96
CA VAL A 69 13.12 0.71 11.03
C VAL A 69 13.33 2.05 10.33
N VAL A 70 12.27 2.63 9.75
CA VAL A 70 12.37 3.90 9.03
C VAL A 70 12.75 5.05 9.96
N LYS A 71 12.24 5.11 11.20
CA LYS A 71 12.67 6.13 12.17
C LYS A 71 14.16 6.05 12.48
N ASN A 72 14.70 4.85 12.67
CA ASN A 72 16.14 4.66 12.88
C ASN A 72 16.95 5.14 11.67
N LEU A 73 16.47 4.87 10.45
CA LEU A 73 17.10 5.36 9.22
C LEU A 73 17.01 6.88 9.09
N MET A 74 15.91 7.51 9.52
CA MET A 74 15.78 8.98 9.50
C MET A 74 16.80 9.65 10.44
N VAL A 75 17.04 9.07 11.63
CA VAL A 75 18.07 9.55 12.55
C VAL A 75 19.46 9.39 11.95
N ASP A 76 19.77 8.22 11.39
CA ASP A 76 21.06 8.00 10.72
C ASP A 76 21.26 8.97 9.54
N ALA A 77 20.24 9.10 8.68
CA ALA A 77 20.23 10.02 7.54
C ALA A 77 20.64 11.44 7.94
N GLN A 78 20.03 11.95 9.02
CA GLN A 78 20.31 13.28 9.55
C GLN A 78 21.75 13.42 10.06
N THR A 79 22.24 12.44 10.82
CA THR A 79 23.59 12.50 11.40
C THR A 79 24.72 12.33 10.39
N THR A 80 24.42 11.70 9.25
CA THR A 80 25.41 11.35 8.21
C THR A 80 25.23 12.12 6.91
N SER A 81 24.24 13.03 6.86
CA SER A 81 23.93 13.85 5.68
C SER A 81 23.71 13.02 4.41
N ARG A 82 22.93 11.94 4.52
CA ARG A 82 22.65 11.01 3.42
C ARG A 82 21.16 10.80 3.20
N TRP A 83 20.84 10.22 2.06
CA TRP A 83 19.50 9.75 1.74
C TRP A 83 19.38 8.23 1.85
N TYR A 84 18.24 7.76 2.35
CA TYR A 84 17.84 6.37 2.25
C TYR A 84 16.70 6.21 1.26
N PHE A 85 16.85 5.26 0.34
CA PHE A 85 15.77 4.75 -0.49
C PHE A 85 15.34 3.42 0.09
N VAL A 86 14.19 3.43 0.77
CA VAL A 86 13.65 2.27 1.45
C VAL A 86 12.56 1.68 0.57
N VAL A 87 12.77 0.48 0.02
CA VAL A 87 11.75 -0.23 -0.74
C VAL A 87 11.02 -1.19 0.20
N SER A 88 9.71 -1.03 0.34
CA SER A 88 8.88 -1.94 1.13
C SER A 88 8.15 -2.93 0.25
N MET A 89 7.86 -4.11 0.82
CA MET A 89 6.86 -5.03 0.25
C MET A 89 5.52 -4.32 0.00
N GLY A 90 4.76 -4.83 -0.96
CA GLY A 90 3.53 -4.21 -1.43
C GLY A 90 3.42 -4.37 -2.94
N ARG A 91 3.20 -5.61 -3.36
CA ARG A 91 3.35 -5.99 -4.77
C ARG A 91 2.34 -5.31 -5.69
N LYS A 92 1.05 -5.40 -5.34
CA LYS A 92 -0.03 -4.83 -6.15
C LYS A 92 -0.42 -3.43 -5.68
N ALA A 93 -0.36 -3.18 -4.37
CA ALA A 93 -0.85 -1.96 -3.73
C ALA A 93 0.16 -1.35 -2.77
N GLY A 94 0.13 -0.03 -2.64
CA GLY A 94 1.07 0.74 -1.83
C GLY A 94 0.67 0.97 -0.37
N HIS A 95 -0.31 0.22 0.18
CA HIS A 95 -0.82 0.47 1.55
C HIS A 95 0.28 0.41 2.61
N LEU A 96 1.21 -0.54 2.52
CA LEU A 96 2.28 -0.71 3.50
C LEU A 96 3.27 0.44 3.44
N ALA A 97 3.74 0.80 2.24
CA ALA A 97 4.60 1.96 2.02
C ALA A 97 3.92 3.24 2.53
N LEU A 98 2.70 3.54 2.08
CA LEU A 98 1.98 4.74 2.51
C LEU A 98 1.74 4.75 4.03
N GLY A 99 1.39 3.60 4.60
CA GLY A 99 1.12 3.45 6.02
C GLY A 99 2.34 3.72 6.90
N ILE A 100 3.52 3.24 6.51
CA ILE A 100 4.79 3.49 7.20
C ILE A 100 5.23 4.94 6.97
N GLY A 101 5.19 5.41 5.72
CA GLY A 101 5.62 6.76 5.33
C GLY A 101 4.83 7.86 6.05
N LYS A 102 3.50 7.74 6.06
CA LYS A 102 2.61 8.65 6.78
C LYS A 102 2.86 8.66 8.30
N ALA A 103 3.13 7.50 8.89
CA ALA A 103 3.33 7.37 10.33
C ALA A 103 4.70 7.86 10.82
N THR A 104 5.71 7.75 9.97
CA THR A 104 7.08 8.19 10.26
C THR A 104 7.28 9.68 9.97
N GLY A 105 6.47 10.24 9.08
CA GLY A 105 6.77 11.55 8.48
C GLY A 105 7.99 11.45 7.56
N ALA A 106 8.11 10.34 6.81
CA ALA A 106 9.17 10.18 5.82
C ALA A 106 9.17 11.36 4.84
N THR A 107 10.36 11.76 4.39
CA THR A 107 10.51 12.92 3.48
C THR A 107 9.64 12.75 2.24
N LEU A 108 9.60 11.54 1.69
CA LEU A 108 8.83 11.19 0.52
C LEU A 108 8.29 9.77 0.65
N THR A 109 7.09 9.53 0.15
CA THR A 109 6.62 8.17 -0.12
C THR A 109 6.04 8.13 -1.53
N LEU A 110 6.34 7.04 -2.26
CA LEU A 110 5.82 6.78 -3.61
C LEU A 110 5.09 5.44 -3.62
N ILE A 111 3.88 5.45 -4.17
CA ILE A 111 3.05 4.25 -4.34
C ILE A 111 2.58 4.11 -5.80
N PRO A 112 2.32 2.89 -6.30
CA PRO A 112 1.87 2.69 -7.68
C PRO A 112 0.56 3.40 -8.01
N GLU A 113 -0.33 3.57 -7.03
CA GLU A 113 -1.65 4.18 -7.24
C GLU A 113 -1.59 5.68 -7.58
N GLU A 114 -0.46 6.35 -7.34
CA GLU A 114 -0.24 7.74 -7.78
C GLU A 114 -0.08 7.87 -9.30
N PHE A 115 0.10 6.75 -10.00
CA PHE A 115 0.40 6.68 -11.42
C PHE A 115 -0.64 5.79 -12.12
N PRO A 116 -1.72 6.38 -12.68
CA PRO A 116 -2.85 5.61 -13.19
C PRO A 116 -2.50 4.78 -14.44
N ASP A 117 -1.53 5.26 -15.24
CA ASP A 117 -1.14 4.62 -16.49
C ASP A 117 -0.10 3.50 -16.25
N HIS A 118 -0.30 2.34 -16.89
CA HIS A 118 0.65 1.21 -16.91
C HIS A 118 1.81 1.43 -17.89
N ASN A 119 2.26 2.67 -18.01
CA ASN A 119 3.37 3.07 -18.87
C ASN A 119 4.16 4.22 -18.22
N LEU A 120 4.41 4.08 -16.91
CA LEU A 120 5.15 5.06 -16.15
C LEU A 120 6.61 4.98 -16.55
N GLY A 121 7.14 6.02 -17.19
CA GLY A 121 8.57 6.09 -17.45
C GLY A 121 9.36 6.16 -16.13
N LEU A 122 10.44 5.39 -16.01
CA LEU A 122 11.37 5.39 -14.88
C LEU A 122 11.90 6.80 -14.59
N LYS A 123 12.09 7.60 -15.66
CA LYS A 123 12.45 9.02 -15.56
C LYS A 123 11.49 9.81 -14.67
N HIS A 124 10.18 9.54 -14.70
CA HIS A 124 9.21 10.22 -13.86
C HIS A 124 9.50 9.96 -12.37
N ILE A 125 9.70 8.70 -11.98
CA ILE A 125 10.04 8.33 -10.59
C ILE A 125 11.36 9.00 -10.17
N VAL A 126 12.37 8.96 -11.05
CA VAL A 126 13.68 9.58 -10.82
C VAL A 126 13.54 11.09 -10.61
N ASP A 127 12.84 11.81 -11.49
CA ASP A 127 12.70 13.25 -11.38
C ASP A 127 11.85 13.67 -10.16
N VAL A 128 10.88 12.85 -9.73
CA VAL A 128 10.18 13.05 -8.44
C VAL A 128 11.15 12.96 -7.25
N LEU A 129 12.01 11.94 -7.23
CA LEU A 129 13.02 11.76 -6.17
C LEU A 129 14.04 12.90 -6.18
N VAL A 130 14.53 13.27 -7.37
CA VAL A 130 15.46 14.39 -7.58
C VAL A 130 14.84 15.70 -7.13
N GLY A 131 13.59 15.98 -7.49
CA GLY A 131 12.86 17.17 -7.08
C GLY A 131 12.71 17.27 -5.56
N ALA A 132 12.43 16.15 -4.88
CA ALA A 132 12.39 16.09 -3.42
C ALA A 132 13.77 16.38 -2.79
N ILE A 133 14.86 15.85 -3.37
CA ILE A 133 16.23 16.11 -2.92
C ILE A 133 16.61 17.59 -3.11
N ILE A 134 16.34 18.16 -4.29
CA ILE A 134 16.60 19.57 -4.59
C ILE A 134 15.83 20.47 -3.63
N LYS A 135 14.53 20.22 -3.45
CA LYS A 135 13.68 21.01 -2.55
C LYS A 135 14.19 20.95 -1.11
N ARG A 136 14.64 19.78 -0.66
CA ARG A 136 15.21 19.64 0.69
C ARG A 136 16.54 20.36 0.83
N LEU A 137 17.40 20.26 -0.18
CA LEU A 137 18.69 20.91 -0.21
C LEU A 137 18.55 22.43 -0.22
N SER A 138 17.55 22.97 -0.94
CA SER A 138 17.25 24.40 -0.95
C SER A 138 16.84 24.91 0.44
N TYR A 139 16.33 24.04 1.30
CA TYR A 139 16.02 24.32 2.72
C TYR A 139 17.20 24.05 3.66
N GLY A 140 18.40 23.87 3.13
CA GLY A 140 19.63 23.64 3.91
C GLY A 140 19.76 22.24 4.48
N ARG A 141 18.97 21.27 4.00
CA ARG A 141 19.02 19.88 4.47
C ARG A 141 19.44 18.93 3.35
N SER A 142 20.52 18.20 3.57
CA SER A 142 21.08 17.21 2.64
C SER A 142 20.67 15.76 2.95
N ASP A 143 19.98 15.54 4.07
CA ASP A 143 19.49 14.22 4.50
C ASP A 143 18.09 13.91 3.98
N GLY A 144 17.66 12.65 4.00
CA GLY A 144 16.25 12.30 3.80
C GLY A 144 15.97 10.81 3.75
N VAL A 145 14.69 10.45 3.82
CA VAL A 145 14.24 9.08 3.58
C VAL A 145 13.09 9.10 2.58
N ALA A 146 13.28 8.41 1.45
CA ALA A 146 12.24 8.12 0.48
C ALA A 146 11.79 6.67 0.67
N LEU A 147 10.50 6.48 0.91
CA LEU A 147 9.88 5.17 1.04
C LEU A 147 9.15 4.82 -0.27
N LEU A 148 9.41 3.65 -0.82
CA LEU A 148 9.00 3.26 -2.15
C LEU A 148 8.26 1.93 -2.07
N ALA A 149 7.04 1.85 -2.59
CA ALA A 149 6.37 0.57 -2.76
C ALA A 149 7.05 -0.22 -3.89
N GLU A 150 7.33 -1.51 -3.67
CA GLU A 150 7.88 -2.37 -4.72
C GLU A 150 6.96 -2.47 -5.94
N GLY A 151 5.65 -2.37 -5.75
CA GLY A 151 4.65 -2.37 -6.83
C GLY A 151 4.77 -1.22 -7.84
N LEU A 152 5.63 -0.22 -7.58
CA LEU A 152 6.02 0.76 -8.60
C LEU A 152 6.63 0.09 -9.84
N VAL A 153 7.30 -1.06 -9.67
CA VAL A 153 7.86 -1.83 -10.78
C VAL A 153 6.78 -2.31 -11.73
N GLU A 154 5.61 -2.74 -11.23
CA GLU A 154 4.49 -3.19 -12.09
C GLU A 154 3.83 -2.06 -12.90
N ARG A 155 4.21 -0.79 -12.65
CA ARG A 155 3.73 0.38 -13.39
C ARG A 155 4.68 0.85 -14.49
N LEU A 156 5.92 0.36 -14.50
CA LEU A 156 6.93 0.79 -15.45
C LEU A 156 6.61 0.29 -16.86
N SER A 157 7.10 1.03 -17.87
CA SER A 157 7.01 0.59 -19.27
C SER A 157 7.79 -0.70 -19.49
N GLU A 158 7.44 -1.45 -20.54
CA GLU A 158 8.17 -2.68 -20.90
C GLU A 158 9.65 -2.40 -21.16
N GLU A 159 9.98 -1.28 -21.81
CA GLU A 159 11.37 -0.89 -22.08
C GLU A 159 12.14 -0.61 -20.78
N ASP A 160 11.51 0.05 -19.81
CA ASP A 160 12.13 0.29 -18.51
C ASP A 160 12.23 -0.98 -17.67
N LEU A 161 11.28 -1.93 -17.80
CA LEU A 161 11.35 -3.24 -17.16
C LEU A 161 12.51 -4.10 -17.68
N GLU A 162 12.79 -4.05 -18.99
CA GLU A 162 13.95 -4.72 -19.60
C GLU A 162 15.28 -4.20 -19.04
N LEU A 163 15.34 -2.91 -18.68
CA LEU A 163 16.51 -2.32 -18.00
C LEU A 163 16.65 -2.79 -16.54
N LEU A 164 15.59 -3.35 -15.95
CA LEU A 164 15.53 -3.74 -14.54
C LEU A 164 15.86 -5.23 -14.29
N VAL A 165 15.70 -6.14 -15.26
CA VAL A 165 15.84 -7.59 -14.97
C VAL A 165 16.25 -8.48 -16.17
N ASP A 166 17.20 -9.39 -15.91
CA ASP A 166 17.18 -10.78 -16.43
C ASP A 166 15.99 -11.51 -15.74
N VAL A 167 14.81 -11.54 -16.36
CA VAL A 167 13.54 -11.87 -15.67
C VAL A 167 13.43 -13.34 -15.22
N GLU A 168 13.46 -13.59 -13.90
CA GLU A 168 12.92 -14.83 -13.30
C GLU A 168 11.46 -14.63 -12.86
N ARG A 169 10.58 -15.60 -13.22
CA ARG A 169 9.18 -15.66 -12.79
C ARG A 169 8.98 -16.73 -11.71
N ASP A 170 8.00 -16.53 -10.82
CA ASP A 170 7.61 -17.52 -9.81
C ASP A 170 6.65 -18.59 -10.37
N ALA A 171 6.25 -19.55 -9.50
CA ALA A 171 5.35 -20.66 -9.87
C ALA A 171 3.91 -20.22 -10.24
N HIS A 172 3.57 -18.95 -10.01
CA HIS A 172 2.28 -18.33 -10.29
C HIS A 172 2.36 -17.33 -11.45
N ASP A 173 3.44 -17.39 -12.24
CA ASP A 173 3.72 -16.53 -13.40
C ASP A 173 3.93 -15.04 -13.06
N ASN A 174 4.34 -14.77 -11.82
CA ASN A 174 4.62 -13.43 -11.36
C ASN A 174 6.11 -13.09 -11.50
N ILE A 175 6.41 -11.85 -11.85
CA ILE A 175 7.79 -11.34 -11.78
C ILE A 175 8.26 -11.39 -10.32
N ARG A 176 9.46 -11.91 -10.06
CA ARG A 176 10.06 -11.89 -8.71
C ARG A 176 10.58 -10.49 -8.38
N ILE A 177 9.67 -9.56 -8.10
CA ILE A 177 9.98 -8.14 -7.82
C ILE A 177 10.90 -7.99 -6.59
N ALA A 178 10.79 -8.87 -5.59
CA ALA A 178 11.66 -8.87 -4.41
C ALA A 178 13.14 -9.15 -4.73
N GLU A 179 13.44 -9.75 -5.90
CA GLU A 179 14.80 -10.00 -6.39
C GLU A 179 15.29 -8.90 -7.36
N VAL A 180 14.37 -8.05 -7.85
CA VAL A 180 14.73 -6.88 -8.66
C VAL A 180 15.40 -5.86 -7.75
N ASN A 181 16.60 -5.43 -8.12
CA ASN A 181 17.36 -4.46 -7.34
C ASN A 181 16.88 -3.01 -7.58
N PHE A 182 15.55 -2.80 -7.50
CA PHE A 182 14.88 -1.55 -7.85
C PHE A 182 15.43 -0.35 -7.07
N GLY A 183 15.71 -0.54 -5.77
CA GLY A 183 16.30 0.49 -4.92
C GLY A 183 17.70 0.93 -5.38
N GLU A 184 18.57 -0.01 -5.75
CA GLU A 184 19.91 0.32 -6.25
C GLU A 184 19.86 0.97 -7.65
N ILE A 185 18.93 0.54 -8.51
CA ILE A 185 18.76 1.13 -9.84
C ILE A 185 18.27 2.57 -9.71
N LEU A 186 17.27 2.83 -8.87
CA LEU A 186 16.83 4.20 -8.58
C LEU A 186 17.93 5.05 -7.96
N LYS A 187 18.72 4.49 -7.03
CA LYS A 187 19.90 5.17 -6.48
C LYS A 187 20.87 5.58 -7.58
N MET A 188 21.25 4.67 -8.48
CA MET A 188 22.15 4.98 -9.59
C MET A 188 21.57 6.07 -10.50
N LYS A 189 20.33 5.92 -10.95
CA LYS A 189 19.66 6.86 -11.87
C LYS A 189 19.45 8.23 -11.26
N VAL A 190 19.08 8.31 -9.98
CA VAL A 190 18.96 9.59 -9.26
C VAL A 190 20.34 10.24 -9.09
N GLN A 191 21.39 9.47 -8.78
CA GLN A 191 22.75 10.02 -8.69
C GLN A 191 23.27 10.51 -10.05
N GLU A 192 22.98 9.81 -11.15
CA GLU A 192 23.29 10.27 -12.51
C GLU A 192 22.56 11.59 -12.80
N ARG A 193 21.25 11.64 -12.55
CA ARG A 193 20.43 12.82 -12.78
C ARG A 193 20.85 14.02 -11.93
N LEU A 194 21.22 13.81 -10.66
CA LEU A 194 21.71 14.90 -9.78
C LEU A 194 23.05 15.47 -10.23
N LYS A 195 23.93 14.66 -10.85
CA LYS A 195 25.22 15.14 -11.37
C LYS A 195 25.06 16.14 -12.50
N GLU A 196 23.99 16.06 -13.28
CA GLU A 196 23.67 17.04 -14.33
C GLU A 196 23.49 18.46 -13.76
N PHE A 197 23.07 18.56 -12.49
CA PHE A 197 22.93 19.82 -11.75
C PHE A 197 24.13 20.12 -10.83
N GLY A 198 25.23 19.35 -10.93
CA GLY A 198 26.39 19.48 -10.05
C GLY A 198 26.13 19.09 -8.58
N ILE A 199 25.02 18.41 -8.29
CA ILE A 199 24.64 18.02 -6.92
C ILE A 199 25.21 16.65 -6.58
N LYS A 200 26.00 16.58 -5.51
CA LYS A 200 26.53 15.31 -4.98
C LYS A 200 25.75 14.88 -3.73
N THR A 201 25.09 13.73 -3.81
CA THR A 201 24.33 13.14 -2.70
C THR A 201 24.71 11.68 -2.48
N THR A 202 24.95 11.31 -1.22
CA THR A 202 25.09 9.91 -0.82
C THR A 202 23.71 9.30 -0.66
N ILE A 203 23.42 8.23 -1.40
CA ILE A 203 22.15 7.49 -1.31
C ILE A 203 22.46 6.04 -0.93
N VAL A 204 21.70 5.48 0.00
CA VAL A 204 21.74 4.07 0.40
C VAL A 204 20.39 3.44 0.09
N ALA A 205 20.37 2.36 -0.69
CA ALA A 205 19.15 1.59 -0.90
C ALA A 205 19.01 0.53 0.20
N LYS A 206 17.78 0.29 0.64
CA LYS A 206 17.46 -0.76 1.61
C LYS A 206 16.10 -1.35 1.29
N ASN A 207 16.01 -2.67 1.25
CA ASN A 207 14.74 -3.37 1.16
C ASN A 207 14.29 -3.75 2.56
N ILE A 208 13.00 -3.56 2.85
CA ILE A 208 12.37 -4.02 4.10
C ILE A 208 11.14 -4.87 3.76
N GLY A 209 10.99 -6.00 4.44
CA GLY A 209 9.81 -6.83 4.24
C GLY A 209 9.87 -8.18 4.95
N TYR A 210 10.98 -8.92 4.77
CA TYR A 210 11.16 -10.22 5.43
C TYR A 210 11.16 -10.08 6.95
N GLU A 211 11.83 -9.05 7.46
CA GLU A 211 11.82 -8.71 8.88
C GLU A 211 10.46 -8.22 9.37
N LEU A 212 9.64 -7.62 8.48
CA LEU A 212 8.32 -7.09 8.85
C LEU A 212 7.29 -8.20 9.00
N ARG A 213 7.37 -9.23 8.15
CA ARG A 213 6.39 -10.33 8.09
C ARG A 213 6.68 -11.49 9.04
N CYS A 214 7.88 -11.52 9.61
CA CYS A 214 8.33 -12.55 10.56
C CYS A 214 8.32 -12.06 12.02
N ALA A 215 7.96 -10.80 12.26
CA ALA A 215 7.90 -10.24 13.59
C ALA A 215 6.73 -10.81 14.41
N ASP A 216 6.90 -10.85 15.73
CA ASP A 216 5.81 -11.17 16.64
C ASP A 216 4.69 -10.12 16.52
N PRO A 217 3.42 -10.55 16.55
CA PRO A 217 2.29 -9.64 16.37
C PRO A 217 2.19 -8.63 17.52
N ILE A 218 1.88 -7.39 17.17
CA ILE A 218 1.52 -6.37 18.17
C ILE A 218 0.13 -6.67 18.77
N PRO A 219 -0.24 -6.08 19.93
CA PRO A 219 -1.53 -6.36 20.58
C PRO A 219 -2.75 -6.27 19.65
N PHE A 220 -2.76 -5.29 18.73
CA PHE A 220 -3.83 -5.16 17.74
C PHE A 220 -4.02 -6.44 16.91
N ASP A 221 -2.97 -6.98 16.29
CA ASP A 221 -3.07 -8.18 15.47
C ASP A 221 -3.28 -9.44 16.32
N MET A 222 -2.80 -9.47 17.58
CA MET A 222 -3.08 -10.57 18.51
C MET A 222 -4.56 -10.67 18.86
N GLU A 223 -5.21 -9.55 19.15
CA GLU A 223 -6.65 -9.48 19.45
C GLU A 223 -7.46 -9.74 18.18
N TYR A 224 -7.14 -9.04 17.09
CA TYR A 224 -7.86 -9.15 15.83
C TYR A 224 -7.84 -10.57 15.26
N THR A 225 -6.71 -11.27 15.33
CA THR A 225 -6.62 -12.68 14.88
C THR A 225 -7.41 -13.64 15.77
N ARG A 226 -7.50 -13.39 17.08
CA ARG A 226 -8.37 -14.17 17.98
C ARG A 226 -9.84 -13.99 17.60
N ASP A 227 -10.27 -12.75 17.36
CA ASP A 227 -11.64 -12.43 16.99
C ASP A 227 -12.02 -13.04 15.63
N LEU A 228 -11.14 -12.92 14.63
CA LEU A 228 -11.33 -13.53 13.31
C LEU A 228 -11.38 -15.07 13.40
N GLY A 229 -10.48 -15.69 14.16
CA GLY A 229 -10.43 -17.14 14.32
C GLY A 229 -11.65 -17.69 15.05
N PHE A 230 -12.08 -17.02 16.13
CA PHE A 230 -13.30 -17.35 16.85
C PHE A 230 -14.52 -17.22 15.94
N SER A 231 -14.65 -16.09 15.25
CA SER A 231 -15.79 -15.81 14.36
C SER A 231 -15.86 -16.78 13.17
N ALA A 232 -14.72 -17.10 12.56
CA ALA A 232 -14.64 -18.10 11.49
C ALA A 232 -15.10 -19.49 11.97
N SER A 233 -14.69 -19.86 13.18
CA SER A 233 -15.07 -21.13 13.80
C SER A 233 -16.57 -21.17 14.13
N GLN A 234 -17.13 -20.10 14.71
CA GLN A 234 -18.56 -20.00 14.98
C GLN A 234 -19.38 -20.04 13.70
N PHE A 235 -18.99 -19.27 12.69
CA PHE A 235 -19.70 -19.20 11.41
C PHE A 235 -19.75 -20.57 10.72
N ILE A 236 -18.62 -21.30 10.64
CA ILE A 236 -18.58 -22.62 10.00
C ILE A 236 -19.32 -23.71 10.79
N LEU A 237 -19.30 -23.63 12.14
CA LEU A 237 -20.03 -24.55 13.02
C LEU A 237 -21.55 -24.35 12.91
N ASN A 238 -22.00 -23.11 12.76
CA ASN A 238 -23.41 -22.75 12.58
C ASN A 238 -23.91 -22.94 11.15
N GLY A 239 -23.15 -23.64 10.31
CA GLY A 239 -23.56 -24.02 8.95
C GLY A 239 -23.16 -23.04 7.85
N GLY A 240 -22.49 -21.93 8.19
CA GLY A 240 -21.96 -20.96 7.24
C GLY A 240 -20.87 -21.56 6.33
N SER A 241 -20.81 -21.06 5.10
CA SER A 241 -19.82 -21.48 4.09
C SER A 241 -19.68 -20.43 3.00
N GLY A 242 -18.56 -20.46 2.28
CA GLY A 242 -18.35 -19.66 1.07
C GLY A 242 -18.13 -18.17 1.36
N ALA A 243 -17.47 -17.82 2.47
CA ALA A 243 -17.22 -16.44 2.85
C ALA A 243 -15.79 -16.21 3.36
N MET A 244 -15.32 -14.99 3.14
CA MET A 244 -14.19 -14.38 3.84
C MET A 244 -14.72 -13.71 5.12
N VAL A 245 -14.02 -13.88 6.24
CA VAL A 245 -14.42 -13.28 7.52
C VAL A 245 -13.87 -11.87 7.68
N SER A 246 -14.66 -10.99 8.30
CA SER A 246 -14.24 -9.64 8.67
C SER A 246 -14.87 -9.21 10.00
N ILE A 247 -14.21 -8.30 10.72
CA ILE A 247 -14.79 -7.59 11.86
C ILE A 247 -14.99 -6.14 11.45
N GLN A 248 -16.23 -5.66 11.50
CA GLN A 248 -16.60 -4.29 11.09
C GLN A 248 -17.36 -3.64 12.23
N ASN A 249 -16.86 -2.50 12.73
CA ASN A 249 -17.46 -1.77 13.84
C ASN A 249 -17.74 -2.66 15.08
N GLY A 250 -16.86 -3.62 15.36
CA GLY A 250 -17.00 -4.57 16.47
C GLY A 250 -17.90 -5.78 16.19
N TYR A 251 -18.47 -5.89 14.99
CA TYR A 251 -19.36 -6.99 14.61
C TYR A 251 -18.70 -7.90 13.57
N PHE A 252 -18.93 -9.21 13.71
CA PHE A 252 -18.60 -10.15 12.66
C PHE A 252 -19.49 -9.92 11.43
N VAL A 253 -18.87 -9.76 10.26
CA VAL A 253 -19.56 -9.63 8.98
C VAL A 253 -18.94 -10.60 7.98
N PRO A 254 -19.69 -11.61 7.50
CA PRO A 254 -19.23 -12.50 6.44
C PRO A 254 -19.30 -11.79 5.09
N LEU A 255 -18.20 -11.80 4.33
CA LEU A 255 -18.12 -11.33 2.97
C LEU A 255 -18.15 -12.55 2.04
N TYR A 256 -19.31 -12.86 1.47
CA TYR A 256 -19.45 -14.05 0.63
C TYR A 256 -18.62 -13.93 -0.64
N PHE A 257 -17.95 -15.01 -1.06
CA PHE A 257 -17.08 -14.98 -2.24
C PHE A 257 -17.82 -14.46 -3.48
N LYS A 258 -19.08 -14.87 -3.69
CA LYS A 258 -19.92 -14.42 -4.80
C LYS A 258 -20.09 -12.89 -4.89
N ASP A 259 -19.95 -12.17 -3.78
CA ASP A 259 -20.18 -10.72 -3.69
C ASP A 259 -18.87 -9.92 -3.84
N ILE A 260 -17.71 -10.57 -3.73
CA ILE A 260 -16.36 -9.95 -3.79
C ILE A 260 -15.53 -10.41 -5.00
N LEU A 261 -16.13 -11.18 -5.90
CA LEU A 261 -15.51 -11.55 -7.17
C LEU A 261 -15.62 -10.41 -8.17
N ASP A 262 -14.52 -10.15 -8.87
CA ASP A 262 -14.50 -9.35 -10.08
C ASP A 262 -15.19 -10.13 -11.21
N PRO A 263 -16.26 -9.61 -11.83
CA PRO A 263 -16.97 -10.28 -12.92
C PRO A 263 -16.09 -10.55 -14.16
N ALA A 264 -15.04 -9.75 -14.40
CA ALA A 264 -14.18 -9.88 -15.57
C ALA A 264 -13.11 -10.95 -15.39
N THR A 265 -12.50 -11.02 -14.22
CA THR A 265 -11.38 -11.95 -13.94
C THR A 265 -11.81 -13.22 -13.22
N ASN A 266 -13.01 -13.22 -12.63
CA ASN A 266 -13.52 -14.25 -11.73
C ASN A 266 -12.58 -14.53 -10.54
N ARG A 267 -11.78 -13.53 -10.15
CA ARG A 267 -10.90 -13.52 -8.96
C ARG A 267 -11.38 -12.47 -7.97
N THR A 268 -10.93 -12.55 -6.73
CA THR A 268 -11.17 -11.50 -5.74
C THR A 268 -10.56 -10.18 -6.21
N ARG A 269 -11.27 -9.07 -6.00
CA ARG A 269 -10.72 -7.74 -6.31
C ARG A 269 -9.52 -7.45 -5.42
N VAL A 270 -8.59 -6.68 -5.94
CA VAL A 270 -7.45 -6.17 -5.16
C VAL A 270 -7.83 -4.80 -4.62
N ARG A 271 -7.71 -4.61 -3.32
CA ARG A 271 -7.94 -3.32 -2.69
C ARG A 271 -6.72 -2.44 -2.87
N MET A 272 -6.81 -1.50 -3.80
CA MET A 272 -5.80 -0.46 -4.04
C MET A 272 -5.93 0.68 -3.02
N VAL A 273 -4.86 1.46 -2.83
CA VAL A 273 -4.98 2.78 -2.19
C VAL A 273 -5.83 3.68 -3.10
N ASP A 274 -6.78 4.41 -2.52
CA ASP A 274 -7.58 5.42 -3.25
C ASP A 274 -6.85 6.79 -3.25
N PRO A 275 -6.30 7.25 -4.39
CA PRO A 275 -5.61 8.54 -4.49
C PRO A 275 -6.55 9.74 -4.36
N SER A 276 -7.86 9.54 -4.47
CA SER A 276 -8.87 10.59 -4.27
C SER A 276 -9.32 10.72 -2.81
N SER A 277 -8.86 9.81 -1.93
CA SER A 277 -9.23 9.81 -0.52
C SER A 277 -8.55 10.94 0.28
N GLU A 278 -9.23 11.45 1.30
CA GLU A 278 -8.64 12.38 2.27
C GLU A 278 -7.44 11.77 3.01
N VAL A 279 -7.47 10.45 3.24
CA VAL A 279 -6.37 9.73 3.90
C VAL A 279 -5.08 9.84 3.08
N PHE A 280 -5.19 9.68 1.76
CA PHE A 280 -4.09 9.85 0.82
C PHE A 280 -3.68 11.32 0.71
N TYR A 281 -4.64 12.26 0.58
CA TYR A 281 -4.36 13.70 0.55
C TYR A 281 -3.54 14.16 1.76
N ILE A 282 -3.94 13.75 2.98
CA ILE A 282 -3.23 14.10 4.22
C ILE A 282 -1.82 13.53 4.19
N ALA A 283 -1.64 12.27 3.78
CA ALA A 283 -0.32 11.66 3.69
C ALA A 283 0.58 12.47 2.74
N ARG A 284 0.05 12.79 1.55
CA ARG A 284 0.73 13.54 0.50
C ARG A 284 1.13 14.95 0.94
N ARG A 285 0.28 15.64 1.71
CA ARG A 285 0.48 17.03 2.13
C ARG A 285 1.70 17.23 3.04
N TYR A 286 2.10 16.19 3.78
CA TYR A 286 3.27 16.19 4.66
C TYR A 286 4.57 15.76 3.96
N MET A 287 4.50 15.27 2.72
CA MET A 287 5.68 14.89 1.95
C MET A 287 6.34 16.13 1.34
N LEU A 288 7.66 16.09 1.21
CA LEU A 288 8.44 17.12 0.57
C LEU A 288 8.64 16.77 -0.92
N ARG A 289 7.80 17.34 -1.78
CA ARG A 289 7.92 17.23 -3.25
C ARG A 289 7.75 18.60 -3.89
N LEU A 290 8.22 18.70 -5.12
CA LEU A 290 7.85 19.78 -6.01
C LEU A 290 6.34 19.77 -6.23
N ASN A 291 5.72 20.93 -6.14
CA ASN A 291 4.27 21.10 -6.22
C ASN A 291 3.91 22.46 -6.84
N ASN A 292 2.62 22.69 -7.13
CA ASN A 292 2.14 23.95 -7.74
C ASN A 292 2.58 25.20 -6.96
N THR A 293 2.50 25.17 -5.63
CA THR A 293 2.86 26.34 -4.80
C THR A 293 4.33 26.72 -4.92
N ASP A 294 5.22 25.75 -5.21
CA ASP A 294 6.63 26.03 -5.43
C ASP A 294 6.89 26.73 -6.79
N PHE A 295 6.04 26.47 -7.78
CA PHE A 295 6.15 27.02 -9.14
C PHE A 295 5.42 28.36 -9.28
N ASP A 296 4.38 28.57 -8.46
CA ASP A 296 3.59 29.80 -8.41
C ASP A 296 4.28 30.90 -7.59
N ASP A 297 5.12 30.55 -6.61
CA ASP A 297 5.90 31.50 -5.82
C ASP A 297 7.25 31.80 -6.51
N PRO A 298 7.47 33.03 -7.02
CA PRO A 298 8.71 33.39 -7.70
C PRO A 298 9.97 33.25 -6.82
N HIS A 299 9.83 33.43 -5.50
CA HIS A 299 10.96 33.33 -4.58
C HIS A 299 11.36 31.88 -4.35
N GLU A 300 10.41 30.99 -4.09
CA GLU A 300 10.67 29.56 -3.94
C GLU A 300 11.20 28.96 -5.24
N LEU A 301 10.63 29.32 -6.39
CA LEU A 301 11.11 28.84 -7.67
C LEU A 301 12.54 29.30 -7.98
N ALA A 302 12.85 30.57 -7.73
CA ALA A 302 14.22 31.10 -7.90
C ALA A 302 15.22 30.37 -7.00
N LYS A 303 14.82 30.04 -5.76
CA LYS A 303 15.63 29.29 -4.81
C LYS A 303 15.87 27.84 -5.25
N LEU A 304 14.87 27.17 -5.82
CA LEU A 304 15.01 25.84 -6.41
C LEU A 304 15.97 25.86 -7.63
N ALA A 305 15.76 26.79 -8.56
CA ALA A 305 16.62 26.96 -9.74
C ALA A 305 18.08 27.26 -9.35
N ALA A 306 18.28 28.16 -8.37
CA ALA A 306 19.60 28.47 -7.84
C ALA A 306 20.29 27.25 -7.20
N THR A 307 19.53 26.38 -6.53
CA THR A 307 20.06 25.13 -5.94
C THR A 307 20.59 24.17 -7.01
N THR A 308 19.99 24.18 -8.19
CA THR A 308 20.41 23.36 -9.35
C THR A 308 21.44 24.02 -10.27
N GLY A 309 21.70 25.33 -10.11
CA GLY A 309 22.61 26.09 -10.98
C GLY A 309 22.09 26.38 -12.39
N ILE A 310 20.81 26.11 -12.68
CA ILE A 310 20.17 26.36 -13.98
C ILE A 310 19.24 27.57 -13.92
N SER A 311 18.80 28.07 -15.08
CA SER A 311 17.85 29.19 -15.15
C SER A 311 16.45 28.79 -14.65
N ILE A 312 15.64 29.78 -14.24
CA ILE A 312 14.25 29.54 -13.81
C ILE A 312 13.43 28.87 -14.93
N ASP A 313 13.59 29.33 -16.17
CA ASP A 313 12.85 28.78 -17.32
C ASP A 313 13.28 27.34 -17.62
N GLU A 314 14.57 27.04 -17.50
CA GLU A 314 15.08 25.68 -17.66
C GLU A 314 14.61 24.76 -16.54
N PHE A 315 14.54 25.23 -15.29
CA PHE A 315 13.98 24.48 -14.17
C PHE A 315 12.50 24.16 -14.41
N LYS A 316 11.72 25.14 -14.88
CA LYS A 316 10.31 24.94 -15.26
C LYS A 316 10.17 23.91 -16.37
N ASN A 317 10.96 24.01 -17.43
CA ASN A 317 10.92 23.06 -18.54
C ASN A 317 11.32 21.64 -18.12
N THR A 318 12.23 21.54 -17.14
CA THR A 318 12.75 20.26 -16.68
C THR A 318 11.78 19.52 -15.76
N PHE A 319 11.16 20.22 -14.80
CA PHE A 319 10.35 19.61 -13.74
C PHE A 319 8.87 19.97 -13.78
N GLY A 320 8.44 20.93 -14.60
CA GLY A 320 7.04 21.39 -14.67
C GLY A 320 6.06 20.28 -15.03
N TYR A 321 6.48 19.33 -15.87
CA TYR A 321 5.65 18.18 -16.23
C TYR A 321 5.27 17.29 -15.03
N LEU A 322 6.07 17.28 -13.95
CA LEU A 322 5.73 16.54 -12.73
C LEU A 322 4.52 17.14 -12.02
N ILE A 323 4.29 18.44 -12.21
CA ILE A 323 3.21 19.18 -11.59
C ILE A 323 1.92 19.02 -12.38
N GLU A 324 2.03 19.11 -13.72
CA GLU A 324 0.90 18.93 -14.63
C GLU A 324 0.29 17.53 -14.53
N ASN A 325 1.13 16.52 -14.26
CA ASN A 325 0.73 15.12 -14.17
C ASN A 325 0.53 14.62 -12.74
N ASP A 326 0.48 15.51 -11.73
CA ASP A 326 0.25 15.08 -10.34
C ASP A 326 -1.25 14.78 -10.10
N MET A 327 -1.56 13.49 -9.92
CA MET A 327 -2.90 12.98 -9.69
C MET A 327 -3.61 13.58 -8.47
N LEU A 328 -2.87 14.00 -7.45
CA LEU A 328 -3.48 14.69 -6.31
C LEU A 328 -4.15 15.98 -6.78
N TYR A 329 -3.44 16.78 -7.56
CA TYR A 329 -3.95 18.06 -8.05
C TYR A 329 -5.07 17.86 -9.07
N TYR A 330 -4.98 16.83 -9.91
CA TYR A 330 -6.09 16.41 -10.77
C TYR A 330 -7.37 16.17 -9.96
N HIS A 331 -7.29 15.38 -8.87
CA HIS A 331 -8.45 15.09 -8.02
C HIS A 331 -8.96 16.32 -7.25
N ILE A 332 -8.08 17.23 -6.82
CA ILE A 332 -8.46 18.51 -6.20
C ILE A 332 -9.23 19.37 -7.21
N GLN A 333 -8.70 19.55 -8.42
CA GLN A 333 -9.32 20.37 -9.47
C GLN A 333 -10.68 19.82 -9.91
N LYS A 334 -10.85 18.49 -9.90
CA LYS A 334 -12.14 17.84 -10.18
C LYS A 334 -13.12 17.87 -9.01
N GLY A 335 -12.72 18.36 -7.83
CA GLY A 335 -13.56 18.37 -6.63
C GLY A 335 -13.79 16.98 -6.03
N ASN A 336 -12.96 16.00 -6.38
CA ASN A 336 -13.08 14.63 -5.85
C ASN A 336 -12.65 14.58 -4.38
N ILE A 337 -11.71 15.44 -3.96
CA ILE A 337 -11.27 15.55 -2.58
C ILE A 337 -12.14 16.57 -1.84
N LYS A 338 -13.07 16.08 -1.02
CA LYS A 338 -13.96 16.92 -0.21
C LYS A 338 -13.31 17.27 1.12
N LEU A 339 -12.34 18.19 1.12
CA LEU A 339 -11.78 18.72 2.37
C LEU A 339 -12.90 19.33 3.23
N ALA A 340 -12.83 19.07 4.54
CA ALA A 340 -13.89 19.34 5.52
C ALA A 340 -14.84 20.50 5.15
N SER A 341 -16.10 20.16 4.90
CA SER A 341 -17.19 21.13 4.83
C SER A 341 -17.54 21.60 6.25
N THR A 342 -17.94 22.87 6.39
CA THR A 342 -18.54 23.39 7.63
C THR A 342 -19.90 22.76 7.95
N GLU A 343 -20.44 21.98 7.01
CA GLU A 343 -21.66 21.20 7.18
C GLU A 343 -21.33 19.83 7.78
N THR A 344 -21.87 19.57 8.99
CA THR A 344 -21.85 18.26 9.63
C THR A 344 -22.52 17.24 8.71
N ARG A 345 -21.83 16.16 8.34
CA ARG A 345 -22.49 15.03 7.67
C ARG A 345 -23.46 14.35 8.65
N THR A 346 -24.73 14.72 8.61
CA THR A 346 -25.83 13.87 9.11
C THR A 346 -26.10 12.82 8.05
N GLY A 347 -25.24 11.79 7.98
CA GLY A 347 -25.43 10.64 7.12
C GLY A 347 -25.54 9.40 7.99
N ASP A 348 -26.73 8.81 8.06
CA ASP A 348 -27.01 7.58 8.76
C ASP A 348 -25.97 6.50 8.40
N ILE A 349 -25.25 6.03 9.41
CA ILE A 349 -24.58 4.73 9.34
C ILE A 349 -25.71 3.72 9.51
N PRO A 350 -26.07 2.89 8.50
CA PRO A 350 -27.05 1.86 8.72
C PRO A 350 -26.42 0.86 9.71
N LEU A 351 -26.99 0.78 10.91
CA LEU A 351 -26.74 -0.36 11.79
C LEU A 351 -27.20 -1.61 11.04
N PRO A 352 -26.37 -2.67 10.91
CA PRO A 352 -26.84 -3.93 10.37
C PRO A 352 -27.99 -4.45 11.26
N GLY A 353 -29.08 -4.83 10.60
CA GLY A 353 -30.35 -5.17 11.24
C GLY A 353 -30.20 -6.17 12.38
N SER A 354 -31.03 -5.95 13.40
CA SER A 354 -31.26 -6.85 14.52
C SER A 354 -31.53 -8.28 14.04
N VAL A 355 -30.55 -9.16 14.23
CA VAL A 355 -30.79 -10.60 14.38
C VAL A 355 -30.27 -10.98 15.77
N ILE A 356 -31.03 -10.55 16.78
CA ILE A 356 -31.04 -11.19 18.09
C ILE A 356 -32.49 -11.61 18.30
N ASP A 357 -32.89 -12.68 17.61
CA ASP A 357 -34.01 -13.50 18.03
C ASP A 357 -33.45 -14.90 18.33
N ASN A 358 -33.73 -15.35 19.55
CA ASN A 358 -33.46 -16.67 20.12
C ASN A 358 -32.03 -16.99 20.59
N LEU A 359 -31.60 -16.30 21.64
CA LEU A 359 -30.93 -16.98 22.76
C LEU A 359 -31.99 -17.18 23.84
N GLY A 360 -32.62 -18.36 23.82
CA GLY A 360 -33.60 -18.76 24.82
C GLY A 360 -32.99 -18.84 26.21
N ASP A 361 -33.73 -18.32 27.17
CA ASP A 361 -33.54 -18.48 28.61
C ASP A 361 -33.17 -19.93 28.97
N ALA A 362 -31.99 -20.10 29.56
CA ALA A 362 -31.70 -21.23 30.42
C ALA A 362 -31.22 -20.67 31.76
N THR A 363 -32.19 -20.37 32.63
CA THR A 363 -31.94 -20.11 34.04
C THR A 363 -31.50 -21.40 34.73
N PRO A 364 -30.53 -21.35 35.66
CA PRO A 364 -30.08 -22.52 36.38
C PRO A 364 -31.07 -22.89 37.49
N LYS A 365 -31.50 -24.16 37.49
CA LYS A 365 -31.99 -24.86 38.69
C LYS A 365 -31.15 -26.11 38.91
#